data_AF-A0A0J9WDJ9-F1
#
_entry.id   AF-A0A0J9WDJ9-F1
#
_cell.length_a   1.000
_cell.length_b   1.000
_cell.length_c   1.000
_cell.angle_alpha   90.00
_cell.angle_beta   90.00
_cell.angle_gamma   90.00
#
_symmetry.space_group_name_H-M   'P 1'
#
loop_
_entity.id
_entity.type
_entity.pdbx_description
1 polymer ?
#
loop_
_entity_poly.entity_id
_entity_poly.type
_entity_poly.pdbx_seq_one_letter_code
_entity_poly.pdbx_strand_id
1 'polypeptide(L)'
;MNFSIPNWPEYLNKIYQNLAPGGYVEIQEIDVIMKSDDGTLGDDSAIMKWSNLLNEASVKASRDVPLPYRIEPLIARASMDSTVASRQPDDKPLAKG
;
A
#
# COMPACT_ATOMS: atom_id res chain seq x y z
N MET A 1 -0.20 5.57 7.51
CA MET A 1 -1.57 6.12 7.77
C MET A 1 -2.19 6.34 6.40
N ASN A 2 -2.73 5.26 5.82
CA ASN A 2 -2.91 5.05 4.38
C ASN A 2 -3.63 6.17 3.60
N PHE A 3 -4.55 6.90 4.22
CA PHE A 3 -5.43 7.84 3.52
C PHE A 3 -4.99 9.32 3.55
N SER A 4 -3.92 9.63 4.30
CA SER A 4 -3.51 11.03 4.53
C SER A 4 -2.77 11.64 3.33
N ILE A 5 -2.20 10.81 2.45
CA ILE A 5 -1.45 11.25 1.28
C ILE A 5 -2.33 11.12 0.02
N PRO A 6 -2.76 12.23 -0.59
CA PRO A 6 -3.66 12.19 -1.74
C PRO A 6 -2.94 11.85 -3.06
N ASN A 7 -1.64 12.13 -3.16
CA ASN A 7 -0.85 11.99 -4.38
C ASN A 7 0.53 11.43 -4.06
N TRP A 8 0.64 10.10 -4.08
CA TRP A 8 1.88 9.39 -3.81
C TRP A 8 3.01 9.72 -4.80
N PRO A 9 2.79 9.74 -6.12
CA PRO A 9 3.84 10.16 -7.07
C PRO A 9 4.43 11.53 -6.77
N GLU A 10 3.59 12.53 -6.49
CA GLU A 10 4.05 13.87 -6.15
C GLU A 10 4.79 13.90 -4.81
N TYR A 11 4.30 13.15 -3.81
CA TYR A 11 4.92 13.06 -2.50
C TYR A 11 6.31 12.41 -2.57
N LEU A 12 6.46 11.29 -3.29
CA LEU A 12 7.73 10.62 -3.51
C LEU A 12 8.72 11.51 -4.27
N ASN A 13 8.25 12.23 -5.29
CA ASN A 13 9.09 13.22 -5.99
C ASN A 13 9.57 14.32 -5.04
N LYS A 14 8.69 14.85 -4.18
CA LYS A 14 9.07 15.85 -3.16
C LYS A 14 10.11 15.30 -2.19
N ILE A 15 9.97 14.05 -1.72
CA ILE A 15 10.98 13.42 -0.87
C ILE A 15 12.32 13.36 -1.61
N TYR A 16 12.34 12.84 -2.83
CA TYR A 16 13.56 12.72 -3.64
C TYR A 16 14.30 14.05 -3.81
N GLN A 17 13.57 15.12 -4.18
CA GLN A 17 14.16 16.45 -4.37
C GLN A 17 14.74 17.07 -3.08
N ASN A 18 14.34 16.58 -1.90
CA ASN A 18 14.80 17.10 -0.61
C ASN A 18 15.81 16.17 0.10
N LEU A 19 16.13 15.02 -0.49
CA LEU A 19 17.18 14.16 0.03
C LEU A 19 18.56 14.75 -0.31
N ALA A 20 19.47 14.70 0.66
CA ALA A 20 20.88 14.94 0.39
C ALA A 20 21.44 13.87 -0.57
N PRO A 21 22.48 14.17 -1.37
CA PRO A 21 23.14 13.15 -2.18
C PRO A 21 23.55 11.93 -1.33
N GLY A 22 23.09 10.73 -1.71
CA GLY A 22 23.31 9.48 -0.96
C GLY A 22 22.38 9.26 0.24
N GLY A 23 21.35 10.09 0.43
CA GLY A 23 20.35 9.96 1.48
C GLY A 23 19.33 8.85 1.22
N TYR A 24 18.68 8.39 2.30
CA TYR A 24 17.68 7.33 2.27
C TYR A 24 16.35 7.82 2.84
N VAL A 25 15.25 7.21 2.39
CA VAL A 25 13.92 7.33 2.98
C VAL A 25 13.41 5.94 3.33
N GLU A 26 12.77 5.82 4.49
CA GLU A 26 12.06 4.62 4.89
C GLU A 26 10.55 4.90 4.89
N ILE A 27 9.78 4.01 4.27
CA ILE A 27 8.31 4.09 4.19
C ILE A 27 7.74 2.80 4.77
N GLN A 28 6.93 2.93 5.83
CA GLN A 28 6.18 1.83 6.42
C GLN A 28 4.69 2.10 6.22
N GLU A 29 4.02 1.22 5.47
CA GLU A 29 2.57 1.26 5.31
C GLU A 29 1.96 -0.12 5.55
N ILE A 30 0.69 -0.11 5.96
CA ILE A 30 -0.07 -1.32 6.27
C ILE A 30 -1.06 -1.62 5.14
N ASP A 31 -1.34 -2.88 4.88
CA ASP A 31 -2.48 -3.22 4.03
C ASP A 31 -3.79 -2.94 4.81
N VAL A 32 -4.76 -2.33 4.16
CA VAL A 32 -6.10 -2.10 4.72
C VAL A 32 -6.98 -3.34 4.55
N ILE A 33 -6.67 -4.17 3.55
CA ILE A 33 -7.34 -5.43 3.33
C ILE A 33 -6.72 -6.47 4.27
N MET A 34 -7.51 -6.90 5.25
CA MET A 34 -7.09 -7.88 6.22
C MET A 34 -6.90 -9.24 5.55
N LYS A 35 -5.83 -9.93 5.92
CA LYS A 35 -5.51 -11.29 5.47
C LYS A 35 -5.22 -12.15 6.71
N SER A 36 -5.47 -13.45 6.60
CA SER A 36 -5.03 -14.45 7.57
C SER A 36 -4.37 -15.61 6.84
N ASP A 37 -3.32 -16.18 7.42
CA ASP A 37 -2.56 -17.31 6.87
C ASP A 37 -3.10 -18.68 7.33
N ASP A 38 -3.98 -18.69 8.34
CA ASP A 38 -4.62 -19.89 8.89
C ASP A 38 -6.02 -20.17 8.32
N GLY A 39 -6.51 -19.32 7.43
CA GLY A 39 -7.82 -19.45 6.80
C GLY A 39 -9.02 -19.19 7.72
N THR A 40 -8.81 -18.67 8.94
CA THR A 40 -9.90 -18.39 9.88
C THR A 40 -10.66 -17.10 9.59
N LEU A 41 -10.09 -16.24 8.74
CA LEU A 41 -10.70 -14.99 8.33
C LEU A 41 -11.71 -15.22 7.19
N GLY A 42 -12.98 -15.34 7.56
CA GLY A 42 -14.08 -15.42 6.60
C GLY A 42 -14.41 -14.08 5.95
N ASP A 43 -14.86 -14.11 4.70
CA ASP A 43 -15.31 -12.93 3.93
C ASP A 43 -16.51 -12.22 4.57
N ASP A 44 -17.30 -12.94 5.36
CA ASP A 44 -18.46 -12.45 6.08
C ASP A 44 -18.13 -11.83 7.45
N SER A 45 -16.87 -11.91 7.87
CA SER A 45 -16.39 -11.35 9.13
C SER A 45 -16.59 -9.83 9.19
N ALA A 46 -16.81 -9.32 10.40
CA ALA A 46 -17.01 -7.89 10.60
C ALA A 46 -15.78 -7.07 10.18
N ILE A 47 -14.58 -7.62 10.36
CA ILE A 47 -13.33 -6.95 9.98
C ILE A 47 -13.16 -6.88 8.46
N MET A 48 -13.52 -7.93 7.71
CA MET A 48 -13.52 -7.89 6.24
C MET A 48 -14.55 -6.89 5.70
N LYS A 49 -15.76 -6.87 6.27
CA LYS A 49 -16.79 -5.88 5.94
C LYS A 49 -16.29 -4.44 6.19
N TRP A 50 -15.63 -4.21 7.32
CA TRP A 50 -15.03 -2.91 7.63
C TRP A 50 -13.95 -2.52 6.63
N SER A 51 -13.01 -3.41 6.29
CA SER A 51 -11.95 -3.15 5.30
C SER A 51 -12.53 -2.79 3.93
N ASN A 52 -13.57 -3.51 3.48
CA ASN A 52 -14.23 -3.26 2.20
C ASN A 52 -14.93 -1.89 2.17
N LEU A 53 -15.70 -1.56 3.22
CA LEU A 53 -16.37 -0.26 3.34
C LEU A 53 -15.37 0.90 3.38
N LEU A 54 -14.25 0.71 4.07
CA LEU A 54 -13.19 1.71 4.15
C LEU A 54 -12.54 1.94 2.77
N ASN A 55 -12.27 0.87 2.03
CA ASN A 55 -11.77 0.96 0.65
C ASN A 55 -12.76 1.67 -0.28
N GLU A 56 -14.04 1.31 -0.23
CA GLU A 56 -15.08 1.99 -1.02
C GLU A 56 -15.17 3.49 -0.70
N ALA A 57 -15.11 3.85 0.58
CA ALA A 57 -15.13 5.24 1.02
C ALA A 57 -13.88 6.00 0.53
N SER A 58 -12.71 5.35 0.51
CA SER A 58 -11.48 5.97 0.02
C SER A 58 -11.53 6.26 -1.48
N VAL A 59 -12.06 5.32 -2.27
CA VAL A 59 -12.26 5.52 -3.71
C VAL A 59 -13.22 6.68 -3.96
N LYS A 60 -14.34 6.74 -3.22
CA LYS A 60 -15.32 7.85 -3.31
C LYS A 60 -14.71 9.20 -2.91
N ALA A 61 -13.75 9.20 -2.00
CA ALA A 61 -13.03 10.40 -1.57
C ALA A 61 -11.86 10.79 -2.49
N SER A 62 -11.66 10.09 -3.62
CA SER A 62 -10.47 10.25 -4.49
C SER A 62 -9.15 10.07 -3.73
N ARG A 63 -9.17 9.16 -2.74
CA ARG A 63 -8.03 8.73 -1.92
C ARG A 63 -7.78 7.24 -2.16
N ASP A 64 -7.81 6.80 -3.42
CA ASP A 64 -7.37 5.45 -3.77
C ASP A 64 -5.93 5.30 -3.26
N VAL A 65 -5.78 4.50 -2.21
CA VAL A 65 -4.47 4.24 -1.64
C VAL A 65 -3.87 3.16 -2.52
N PRO A 66 -2.71 3.39 -3.15
CA PRO A 66 -1.96 2.28 -3.70
C PRO A 66 -1.65 1.35 -2.51
N LEU A 67 -2.32 0.19 -2.47
CA LEU A 67 -1.98 -0.92 -1.57
C LEU A 67 -0.45 -1.02 -1.48
N PRO A 68 0.16 -1.43 -0.36
CA PRO A 68 1.62 -1.41 -0.17
C PRO A 68 2.42 -1.95 -1.38
N TYR A 69 1.91 -3.00 -2.03
CA TYR A 69 2.44 -3.63 -3.26
C TYR A 69 2.48 -2.73 -4.50
N ARG A 70 1.86 -1.56 -4.47
CA ARG A 70 1.80 -0.56 -5.54
C ARG A 70 2.70 0.65 -5.27
N ILE A 71 3.39 0.71 -4.13
CA ILE A 71 4.36 1.77 -3.84
C ILE A 71 5.72 1.47 -4.49
N GLU A 72 6.16 0.21 -4.57
CA GLU A 72 7.46 -0.14 -5.18
C GLU A 72 7.61 0.37 -6.63
N PRO A 73 6.62 0.19 -7.54
CA PRO A 73 6.74 0.71 -8.89
C PRO A 73 6.78 2.24 -8.95
N LEU A 74 6.29 2.93 -7.92
CA LEU A 74 6.34 4.39 -7.81
C LEU A 74 7.70 4.87 -7.30
N ILE A 75 8.32 4.15 -6.36
CA ILE A 75 9.68 4.43 -5.87
C ILE A 75 10.69 4.27 -7.02
N ALA A 76 10.60 3.18 -7.78
CA ALA A 76 11.45 2.96 -8.95
C ALA A 76 11.31 4.06 -10.01
N ARG A 77 10.09 4.60 -10.21
CA ARG A 77 9.82 5.73 -11.13
C ARG A 77 10.35 7.06 -10.63
N ALA A 78 10.58 7.22 -9.32
CA ALA A 78 11.16 8.42 -8.73
C ALA A 78 12.70 8.44 -8.80
N SER A 79 13.32 7.51 -9.56
CA SER A 79 14.78 7.33 -9.62
C SER A 79 15.42 7.02 -8.26
N MET A 80 14.63 6.45 -7.34
CA MET A 80 15.09 5.92 -6.07
C MET A 80 15.31 4.42 -6.20
N ASP A 81 16.47 3.94 -5.75
CA ASP A 81 16.68 2.51 -5.58
C ASP A 81 15.84 2.01 -4.41
N SER A 82 14.95 1.06 -4.66
CA SER A 82 14.14 0.42 -3.63
C SER A 82 14.82 -0.84 -3.11
N THR A 83 15.01 -0.93 -1.79
CA THR A 83 15.26 -2.20 -1.12
C THR A 83 14.03 -2.56 -0.30
N VAL A 84 13.47 -3.75 -0.53
CA VAL A 84 12.24 -4.20 0.10
C VAL A 84 12.55 -5.41 0.97
N ALA A 85 12.28 -5.29 2.26
CA ALA A 85 12.21 -6.42 3.17
C ALA A 85 10.73 -6.83 3.30
N SER A 86 10.22 -7.62 2.36
CA SER A 86 8.88 -8.20 2.49
C SER A 86 8.96 -9.50 3.27
N ARG A 87 8.11 -9.65 4.30
CA ARG A 87 7.90 -10.93 4.97
C ARG A 87 6.44 -11.35 4.80
N GLN A 88 6.12 -11.94 3.65
CA GLN A 88 5.54 -13.29 3.57
C GLN A 88 5.47 -13.77 2.10
N PRO A 89 5.89 -15.01 1.80
CA PRO A 89 5.58 -15.69 0.55
C PRO A 89 4.10 -16.11 0.56
N ASP A 90 3.49 -16.32 -0.62
CA ASP A 90 2.16 -16.92 -0.83
C ASP A 90 1.00 -15.98 -1.22
N ASP A 91 1.24 -14.98 -2.09
CA ASP A 91 0.15 -14.37 -2.87
C ASP A 91 -0.21 -15.27 -4.07
N LYS A 92 -1.23 -16.12 -3.91
CA LYS A 92 -1.94 -16.71 -5.08
C LYS A 92 -2.86 -15.63 -5.68
N PRO A 93 -2.94 -15.52 -7.02
CA PRO A 93 -3.80 -14.53 -7.65
C PRO A 93 -5.27 -14.80 -7.29
N LEU A 94 -5.99 -13.72 -6.94
CA LEU A 94 -7.42 -13.74 -6.70
C LEU A 94 -8.14 -14.38 -7.89
N ALA A 95 -8.86 -15.48 -7.64
CA ALA A 95 -9.72 -16.09 -8.64
C ALA A 95 -10.81 -15.08 -9.02
N LYS A 96 -10.93 -14.81 -10.33
CA LYS A 96 -12.01 -13.99 -10.88
C LYS A 96 -13.32 -14.79 -10.74
N GLY A 97 -14.21 -14.32 -9.86
CA GLY A 97 -15.63 -14.67 -9.84
C GLY A 97 -16.44 -13.67 -10.65
#